data_AF-A0A6B2SIJ7-F1
#
_entry.id   AF-A0A6B2SIJ7-F1
#
_cell.length_a   1.000
_cell.length_b   1.000
_cell.length_c   1.000
_cell.angle_alpha   90.00
_cell.angle_beta   90.00
_cell.angle_gamma   90.00
#
_symmetry.space_group_name_H-M   'P 1'
#
loop_
_entity.id
_entity.type
_entity.pdbx_description
1 polymer ?
#
loop_
_entity_poly.entity_id
_entity_poly.type
_entity_poly.pdbx_seq_one_letter_code
_entity_poly.pdbx_strand_id
1 'polypeptide(L)'
;APVRTGRRIGAVALGIALVVPLALPALDGGLLDGSGGAGGDGSGGGGTISAVNPLVALQDSLNQPEDREVLSYRTNAETTDEMYLRIVSLDQFDGTTWKTTVRRIQDVPSPLPDPQGLRPDVRRTEIQTNIAAADSYAQNWLPMPFPASQVEIDGRWRYEPVGRALVGDRGQTTRGAQYKVKSLVVEPTAEQLAAAPEPPDDLRREFTKVPDSLPQLVADRARQVTKGAGNPYEQAVKLQDYFASDGGFTYNTQVRAGSGPSAIERFLKQKEGFCVHFSFAMASMARTLGIPARVAVGFTPGTADGDGSMSVGLRDAHAWPELYFEGVGWTRFEPTPSRGTVPDYTRSDVPSGDTDDPDTPEPSTSSEPSTAPSASDTCPPDQKKQGGCASIAPAIAGGSGGEGPPVAMIVGIALAALLVLALPLLPLLWRTRVRAVRLGSGGRTPADAAART
;
A
#
# COMPACT_ATOMS: atom_id res chain seq x y z
N ALA A 1 5.82 -42.60 -48.68
CA ALA A 1 6.79 -41.72 -47.99
C ALA A 1 6.18 -40.46 -47.32
N PRO A 2 5.09 -40.51 -46.53
CA PRO A 2 4.63 -39.36 -45.73
C PRO A 2 5.01 -39.42 -44.23
N VAL A 3 5.34 -40.60 -43.70
CA VAL A 3 5.55 -40.82 -42.25
C VAL A 3 6.87 -40.23 -41.74
N ARG A 4 7.91 -40.15 -42.58
CA ARG A 4 9.20 -39.55 -42.22
C ARG A 4 9.14 -38.02 -42.08
N THR A 5 8.23 -37.37 -42.81
CA THR A 5 8.06 -35.91 -42.77
C THR A 5 7.25 -35.48 -41.55
N GLY A 6 6.21 -36.25 -41.17
CA GLY A 6 5.41 -35.97 -39.97
C GLY A 6 6.21 -36.05 -38.66
N ARG A 7 7.11 -37.03 -38.53
CA ARG A 7 7.99 -37.15 -37.34
C ARG A 7 8.97 -35.99 -37.18
N ARG A 8 9.43 -35.40 -38.29
CA ARG A 8 10.34 -34.24 -38.26
C ARG A 8 9.62 -32.95 -37.91
N ILE A 9 8.40 -32.78 -38.41
CA ILE A 9 7.55 -31.62 -38.05
C ILE A 9 7.15 -31.71 -36.58
N GLY A 10 6.78 -32.89 -36.08
CA GLY A 10 6.46 -33.10 -34.67
C GLY A 10 7.62 -32.80 -33.72
N ALA A 11 8.84 -33.24 -34.06
CA ALA A 11 10.03 -32.96 -33.25
C ALA A 11 10.40 -31.46 -33.22
N VAL A 12 10.24 -30.77 -34.35
CA VAL A 12 10.48 -29.32 -34.44
C VAL A 12 9.42 -28.54 -33.67
N ALA A 13 8.14 -28.92 -33.78
CA ALA A 13 7.06 -28.28 -33.03
C ALA A 13 7.23 -28.46 -31.51
N LEU A 14 7.63 -29.67 -31.06
CA LEU A 14 7.89 -29.93 -29.64
C LEU A 14 9.12 -29.15 -29.13
N GLY A 15 10.16 -29.05 -29.94
CA GLY A 15 11.36 -28.26 -29.62
C GLY A 15 11.07 -26.77 -29.51
N ILE A 16 10.27 -26.21 -30.43
CA ILE A 16 9.83 -24.81 -30.37
C ILE A 16 8.94 -24.59 -29.13
N ALA A 17 8.01 -25.51 -28.84
CA ALA A 17 7.14 -25.40 -27.66
C ALA A 17 7.89 -25.47 -26.32
N LEU A 18 9.05 -26.14 -26.26
CA LEU A 18 9.89 -26.21 -25.06
C LEU A 18 10.86 -25.03 -24.92
N VAL A 19 11.33 -24.47 -26.04
CA VAL A 19 12.35 -23.39 -26.02
C VAL A 19 11.73 -22.00 -25.98
N VAL A 20 10.56 -21.79 -26.61
CA VAL A 20 9.89 -20.48 -26.64
C VAL A 20 9.49 -19.96 -25.24
N PRO A 21 8.99 -20.79 -24.30
CA PRO A 21 8.67 -20.31 -22.95
C PRO A 21 9.90 -19.91 -22.12
N LEU A 22 11.09 -20.40 -22.48
CA LEU A 22 12.36 -20.10 -21.79
C LEU A 22 13.09 -18.88 -22.37
N ALA A 23 12.76 -18.49 -23.61
CA ALA A 23 13.39 -17.38 -24.33
C ALA A 23 12.51 -16.12 -24.41
N LEU A 24 11.22 -16.23 -24.06
CA LEU A 24 10.35 -15.07 -23.90
C LEU A 24 10.34 -14.65 -22.43
N PRO A 25 10.70 -13.39 -22.09
CA PRO A 25 10.35 -12.86 -20.78
C PRO A 25 8.83 -12.98 -20.62
N ALA A 26 8.37 -13.41 -19.45
CA ALA A 26 6.95 -13.56 -19.16
C ALA A 26 6.20 -12.30 -19.61
N LEU A 27 5.36 -12.43 -20.63
CA LEU A 27 4.47 -11.38 -21.08
C LEU A 27 3.31 -11.31 -20.09
N ASP A 28 3.58 -10.76 -18.91
CA ASP A 28 2.54 -10.17 -18.08
C ASP A 28 2.17 -8.81 -18.70
N GLY A 29 1.46 -8.90 -19.83
CA GLY A 29 0.91 -7.77 -20.55
C GLY A 29 -0.40 -7.30 -19.91
N GLY A 30 -0.31 -6.45 -18.89
CA GLY A 30 -1.42 -5.69 -18.33
C GLY A 30 -1.30 -4.19 -18.62
N LEU A 31 -1.97 -3.76 -19.69
CA LEU A 31 -2.43 -2.40 -20.04
C LEU A 31 -1.99 -1.20 -19.16
N LEU A 32 -0.70 -0.83 -19.20
CA LEU A 32 -0.20 0.50 -18.83
C LEU A 32 1.00 0.84 -19.73
N ASP A 33 0.70 1.25 -20.97
CA ASP A 33 1.63 2.10 -21.72
C ASP A 33 1.27 3.56 -21.42
N GLY A 34 2.26 4.23 -20.83
CA GLY A 34 2.25 5.63 -20.49
C GLY A 34 3.70 6.08 -20.38
N SER A 35 4.47 5.84 -21.43
CA SER A 35 5.69 6.56 -21.83
C SER A 35 6.51 7.26 -20.73
N GLY A 36 7.66 6.68 -20.38
CA GLY A 36 8.68 7.35 -19.58
C GLY A 36 9.82 6.42 -19.18
N GLY A 37 10.66 6.03 -20.14
CA GLY A 37 11.81 5.17 -19.89
C GLY A 37 12.96 5.89 -19.18
N ALA A 38 13.53 5.24 -18.17
CA ALA A 38 14.97 5.00 -18.02
C ALA A 38 15.18 3.92 -16.95
N GLY A 39 15.55 2.73 -17.40
CA GLY A 39 15.78 1.56 -16.55
C GLY A 39 17.12 1.64 -15.80
N GLY A 40 17.10 1.04 -14.62
CA GLY A 40 18.28 0.57 -13.91
C GLY A 40 17.90 -0.70 -13.19
N ASP A 41 18.43 -1.83 -13.66
CA ASP A 41 18.35 -3.12 -12.97
C ASP A 41 19.10 -2.99 -11.63
N GLY A 42 18.33 -2.79 -10.56
CA GLY A 42 18.80 -2.77 -9.19
C GLY A 42 18.27 -3.98 -8.45
N SER A 43 19.12 -5.00 -8.29
CA SER A 43 19.03 -5.94 -7.17
C SER A 43 19.18 -5.14 -5.86
N GLY A 44 18.06 -4.70 -5.28
CA GLY A 44 18.05 -3.95 -4.02
C GLY A 44 16.67 -3.97 -3.37
N GLY A 45 16.60 -4.48 -2.14
CA GLY A 45 15.39 -4.56 -1.32
C GLY A 45 14.84 -3.20 -0.90
N GLY A 46 14.06 -2.57 -1.79
CA GLY A 46 13.26 -1.39 -1.49
C GLY A 46 11.80 -1.78 -1.24
N GLY A 47 11.38 -1.83 0.03
CA GLY A 47 9.95 -1.89 0.36
C GLY A 47 9.26 -0.61 -0.10
N THR A 48 8.40 -0.70 -1.12
CA THR A 48 7.62 0.41 -1.66
C THR A 48 6.13 0.21 -1.43
N ILE A 49 5.42 1.23 -0.93
CA ILE A 49 3.96 1.26 -0.94
C ILE A 49 3.50 1.67 -2.34
N SER A 50 3.51 0.73 -3.27
CA SER A 50 3.10 0.98 -4.66
C SER A 50 1.58 0.91 -4.80
N ALA A 51 0.97 1.92 -5.41
CA ALA A 51 -0.48 2.07 -5.59
C ALA A 51 -1.13 1.03 -6.52
N VAL A 52 -0.37 0.05 -7.02
CA VAL A 52 -0.87 -1.02 -7.90
C VAL A 52 -1.74 -2.03 -7.14
N ASN A 53 -1.44 -2.27 -5.85
CA ASN A 53 -2.34 -2.95 -4.92
C ASN A 53 -1.99 -2.59 -3.45
N PRO A 54 -2.63 -1.56 -2.88
CA PRO A 54 -2.28 -1.05 -1.55
C PRO A 54 -2.44 -2.11 -0.44
N LEU A 55 -3.31 -3.12 -0.61
CA LEU A 55 -3.49 -4.21 0.35
C LEU A 55 -2.24 -5.10 0.46
N VAL A 56 -1.65 -5.48 -0.67
CA VAL A 56 -0.45 -6.35 -0.70
C VAL A 56 0.76 -5.57 -0.22
N ALA A 57 0.93 -4.34 -0.72
CA ALA A 57 2.06 -3.50 -0.33
C ALA A 57 2.05 -3.17 1.18
N LEU A 58 0.87 -2.96 1.78
CA LEU A 58 0.77 -2.72 3.22
C LEU A 58 1.05 -3.98 4.03
N GLN A 59 0.52 -5.15 3.61
CA GLN A 59 0.81 -6.41 4.29
C GLN A 59 2.31 -6.76 4.24
N ASP A 60 2.95 -6.54 3.10
CA ASP A 60 4.38 -6.74 2.95
C ASP A 60 5.18 -5.80 3.85
N SER A 61 4.76 -4.53 3.98
CA SER A 61 5.38 -3.55 4.89
C SER A 61 5.29 -4.00 6.35
N LEU A 62 4.11 -4.47 6.77
CA LEU A 62 3.84 -4.91 8.15
C LEU A 62 4.60 -6.19 8.53
N ASN A 63 4.87 -7.06 7.56
CA ASN A 63 5.51 -8.36 7.79
C ASN A 63 7.02 -8.36 7.46
N GLN A 64 7.64 -7.18 7.30
CA GLN A 64 9.09 -7.11 7.09
C GLN A 64 9.87 -7.67 8.30
N PRO A 65 10.97 -8.41 8.07
CA PRO A 65 11.84 -8.92 9.14
C PRO A 65 12.39 -7.80 10.02
N GLU A 66 12.76 -6.68 9.39
CA GLU A 66 13.31 -5.50 10.03
C GLU A 66 12.34 -4.32 9.90
N ASP A 67 12.14 -3.58 10.98
CA ASP A 67 11.38 -2.34 10.97
C ASP A 67 12.30 -1.18 10.65
N ARG A 68 12.28 -0.75 9.39
CA ARG A 68 13.14 0.32 8.90
C ARG A 68 12.41 1.65 8.98
N GLU A 69 13.05 2.65 9.55
CA GLU A 69 12.59 4.04 9.50
C GLU A 69 12.47 4.51 8.04
N VAL A 70 11.32 5.08 7.70
CA VAL A 70 11.04 5.64 6.38
C VAL A 70 10.74 7.13 6.41
N LEU A 71 10.23 7.62 7.55
CA LEU A 71 9.96 9.03 7.78
C LEU A 71 10.38 9.38 9.21
N SER A 72 10.77 10.63 9.41
CA SER A 72 10.85 11.23 10.73
C SER A 72 10.24 12.63 10.69
N TYR A 73 9.67 13.08 11.82
CA TYR A 73 9.05 14.39 11.88
C TYR A 73 9.16 15.07 13.23
N ARG A 74 9.02 16.40 13.22
CA ARG A 74 8.83 17.25 14.39
C ARG A 74 7.64 18.15 14.18
N THR A 75 6.78 18.25 15.18
CA THR A 75 5.55 19.06 15.13
C THR A 75 5.45 19.97 16.36
N ASN A 76 4.72 21.07 16.22
CA ASN A 76 4.33 21.93 17.35
C ASN A 76 2.95 21.57 17.94
N ALA A 77 2.36 20.44 17.54
CA ALA A 77 1.14 19.91 18.13
C ALA A 77 1.35 19.57 19.61
N GLU A 78 0.33 19.75 20.44
CA GLU A 78 0.38 19.43 21.87
C GLU A 78 0.52 17.93 22.11
N THR A 79 -0.14 17.11 21.28
CA THR A 79 -0.06 15.65 21.29
C THR A 79 0.17 15.12 19.88
N THR A 80 0.80 13.96 19.77
CA THR A 80 1.08 13.28 18.50
C THR A 80 0.19 12.07 18.23
N ASP A 81 -0.66 11.66 19.19
CA ASP A 81 -1.41 10.40 19.11
C ASP A 81 -2.41 10.35 17.93
N GLU A 82 -2.81 11.51 17.42
CA GLU A 82 -3.67 11.65 16.24
C GLU A 82 -2.93 12.07 14.96
N MET A 83 -1.59 12.18 15.01
CA MET A 83 -0.75 12.65 13.90
C MET A 83 -0.50 11.57 12.83
N TYR A 84 -1.56 11.20 12.14
CA TYR A 84 -1.48 10.25 11.04
C TYR A 84 -0.92 10.92 9.79
N LEU A 85 0.06 10.27 9.16
CA LEU A 85 0.66 10.75 7.91
C LEU A 85 -0.02 10.06 6.74
N ARG A 86 -0.99 10.72 6.13
CA ARG A 86 -1.75 10.20 5.00
C ARG A 86 -0.99 10.35 3.69
N ILE A 87 -0.92 9.25 2.93
CA ILE A 87 -0.30 9.22 1.60
C ILE A 87 -1.35 9.41 0.52
N VAL A 88 -2.44 8.64 0.61
CA VAL A 88 -3.48 8.59 -0.42
C VAL A 88 -4.82 8.16 0.17
N SER A 89 -5.91 8.54 -0.48
CA SER A 89 -7.25 7.99 -0.24
C SER A 89 -7.72 7.12 -1.42
N LEU A 90 -8.30 5.97 -1.09
CA LEU A 90 -8.91 5.01 -2.00
C LEU A 90 -10.43 5.20 -1.95
N ASP A 91 -11.04 5.49 -3.08
CA ASP A 91 -12.43 5.91 -3.22
C ASP A 91 -13.22 5.11 -4.27
N GLN A 92 -12.53 4.39 -5.16
CA GLN A 92 -13.16 3.48 -6.08
C GLN A 92 -13.15 2.06 -5.51
N PHE A 93 -14.35 1.47 -5.37
CA PHE A 93 -14.51 0.09 -4.92
C PHE A 93 -15.20 -0.74 -6.01
N ASP A 94 -14.51 -1.76 -6.52
CA ASP A 94 -15.02 -2.66 -7.58
C ASP A 94 -15.56 -4.00 -7.02
N GLY A 95 -15.68 -4.10 -5.69
CA GLY A 95 -16.20 -5.27 -4.99
C GLY A 95 -15.06 -6.16 -4.50
N THR A 96 -13.88 -6.02 -5.10
CA THR A 96 -12.70 -6.83 -4.80
C THR A 96 -11.56 -6.00 -4.24
N THR A 97 -11.38 -4.78 -4.75
CA THR A 97 -10.25 -3.91 -4.44
C THR A 97 -10.72 -2.47 -4.28
N TRP A 98 -10.07 -1.77 -3.36
CA TRP A 98 -10.16 -0.33 -3.25
C TRP A 98 -8.99 0.31 -4.01
N LYS A 99 -9.30 1.28 -4.85
CA LYS A 99 -8.35 1.98 -5.71
C LYS A 99 -8.56 3.48 -5.61
N THR A 100 -7.53 4.24 -5.93
CA THR A 100 -7.65 5.67 -6.13
C THR A 100 -8.25 5.95 -7.51
N THR A 101 -9.23 6.84 -7.56
CA THR A 101 -9.77 7.35 -8.83
C THR A 101 -8.71 8.18 -9.52
N VAL A 102 -8.51 7.95 -10.83
CA VAL A 102 -7.61 8.78 -11.63
C VAL A 102 -8.27 10.15 -11.82
N ARG A 103 -7.70 11.17 -11.17
CA ARG A 103 -8.24 12.54 -11.13
C ARG A 103 -7.31 13.52 -11.83
N ARG A 104 -7.86 14.69 -12.19
CA ARG A 104 -7.08 15.78 -12.75
C ARG A 104 -6.16 16.35 -11.66
N ILE A 105 -4.89 16.44 -11.99
CA ILE A 105 -3.87 17.05 -11.12
C ILE A 105 -3.55 18.48 -11.56
N GLN A 106 -3.33 19.37 -10.60
CA GLN A 106 -3.05 20.79 -10.81
C GLN A 106 -1.75 21.22 -10.12
N ASP A 107 -1.30 22.45 -10.38
CA ASP A 107 -0.18 23.03 -9.63
C ASP A 107 -0.54 23.09 -8.15
N VAL A 108 0.45 22.87 -7.28
CA VAL A 108 0.25 22.93 -5.83
C VAL A 108 -0.13 24.35 -5.45
N PRO A 109 -1.36 24.60 -4.98
CA PRO A 109 -1.77 25.93 -4.53
C PRO A 109 -1.02 26.31 -3.26
N SER A 110 -0.81 27.61 -3.06
CA SER A 110 -0.26 28.15 -1.81
C SER A 110 -1.05 29.40 -1.42
N PRO A 111 -1.94 29.34 -0.41
CA PRO A 111 -2.30 28.16 0.39
C PRO A 111 -3.14 27.12 -0.39
N LEU A 112 -3.27 25.91 0.17
CA LEU A 112 -4.22 24.90 -0.29
C LEU A 112 -5.66 25.37 -0.04
N PRO A 113 -6.65 24.96 -0.88
CA PRO A 113 -8.05 25.31 -0.66
C PRO A 113 -8.58 24.78 0.68
N ASP A 114 -9.63 25.40 1.24
CA ASP A 114 -10.26 24.93 2.47
C ASP A 114 -10.83 23.50 2.31
N PRO A 115 -10.82 22.68 3.38
CA PRO A 115 -11.43 21.35 3.36
C PRO A 115 -12.91 21.40 3.00
N GLN A 116 -13.32 20.58 2.02
CA GLN A 116 -14.72 20.49 1.59
C GLN A 116 -15.61 20.07 2.77
N GLY A 117 -16.69 20.83 2.99
CA GLY A 117 -17.68 20.56 4.04
C GLY A 117 -17.29 21.07 5.42
N LEU A 118 -16.05 21.53 5.66
CA LEU A 118 -15.65 22.02 6.98
C LEU A 118 -16.17 23.43 7.23
N ARG A 119 -17.05 23.60 8.21
CA ARG A 119 -17.61 24.90 8.57
C ARG A 119 -16.72 25.69 9.54
N PRO A 120 -16.91 27.03 9.64
CA PRO A 120 -16.14 27.88 10.54
C PRO A 120 -16.37 27.67 12.04
N ASP A 121 -17.51 27.11 12.44
CA ASP A 121 -17.87 26.86 13.84
C ASP A 121 -17.26 25.58 14.43
N VAL A 122 -16.62 24.75 13.60
CA VAL A 122 -15.84 23.60 14.07
C VAL A 122 -14.50 24.08 14.60
N ARG A 123 -14.19 23.74 15.85
CA ARG A 123 -12.92 24.09 16.48
C ARG A 123 -11.77 23.47 15.69
N ARG A 124 -10.75 24.29 15.42
CA ARG A 124 -9.55 23.86 14.70
C ARG A 124 -8.33 24.66 15.09
N THR A 125 -7.21 23.99 15.17
CA THR A 125 -5.91 24.58 15.45
C THR A 125 -4.98 24.28 14.29
N GLU A 126 -4.29 25.30 13.78
CA GLU A 126 -3.26 25.07 12.76
C GLU A 126 -1.93 24.70 13.43
N ILE A 127 -1.37 23.58 13.01
CA ILE A 127 -0.07 23.09 13.44
C ILE A 127 0.90 23.08 12.25
N GLN A 128 2.19 23.06 12.55
CA GLN A 128 3.26 22.94 11.59
C GLN A 128 4.10 21.71 11.89
N THR A 129 4.32 20.89 10.86
CA THR A 129 5.12 19.67 10.95
C THR A 129 6.25 19.73 9.92
N ASN A 130 7.49 19.56 10.38
CA ASN A 130 8.66 19.38 9.52
C ASN A 130 8.90 17.87 9.38
N ILE A 131 8.97 17.38 8.14
CA ILE A 131 9.06 15.95 7.84
C ILE A 131 10.28 15.70 6.96
N ALA A 132 11.00 14.62 7.26
CA ALA A 132 12.10 14.10 6.45
C ALA A 132 11.80 12.66 6.03
N ALA A 133 12.07 12.33 4.78
CA ALA A 133 11.96 10.98 4.23
C ALA A 133 13.33 10.36 4.01
N ALA A 134 13.46 9.08 4.34
CA ALA A 134 14.72 8.35 4.14
C ALA A 134 15.07 8.21 2.64
N ASP A 135 16.35 8.10 2.31
CA ASP A 135 16.82 7.86 0.93
C ASP A 135 16.32 6.53 0.33
N SER A 136 16.01 5.57 1.21
CA SER A 136 15.42 4.30 0.81
C SER A 136 13.92 4.38 0.51
N TYR A 137 13.25 5.47 0.89
CA TYR A 137 11.82 5.66 0.76
C TYR A 137 11.45 6.50 -0.46
N ALA A 138 11.18 5.83 -1.59
CA ALA A 138 10.85 6.46 -2.86
C ALA A 138 9.40 6.19 -3.28
N GLN A 139 8.45 6.96 -2.74
CA GLN A 139 7.05 6.93 -3.16
C GLN A 139 6.71 8.08 -4.11
N ASN A 140 5.70 7.86 -4.94
CA ASN A 140 5.17 8.90 -5.83
C ASN A 140 4.19 9.84 -5.12
N TRP A 141 3.65 9.45 -3.99
CA TRP A 141 2.68 10.22 -3.21
C TRP A 141 3.35 10.72 -1.94
N LEU A 142 3.12 11.99 -1.59
CA LEU A 142 3.73 12.61 -0.42
C LEU A 142 2.93 12.29 0.86
N PRO A 143 3.52 11.61 1.86
CA PRO A 143 2.89 11.45 3.18
C PRO A 143 2.75 12.81 3.87
N MET A 144 1.59 13.13 4.42
CA MET A 144 1.40 14.37 5.17
C MET A 144 0.22 14.29 6.15
N PRO A 145 0.23 15.09 7.23
CA PRO A 145 -0.94 15.26 8.08
C PRO A 145 -2.15 15.74 7.27
N PHE A 146 -3.35 15.34 7.69
CA PHE A 146 -4.59 15.67 7.00
C PHE A 146 -5.61 16.38 7.93
N PRO A 147 -6.29 17.44 7.47
CA PRO A 147 -6.10 18.12 6.20
C PRO A 147 -4.96 19.16 6.22
N ALA A 148 -4.08 19.10 5.22
CA ALA A 148 -3.06 20.13 5.01
C ALA A 148 -3.69 21.45 4.49
N SER A 149 -3.21 22.57 5.00
CA SER A 149 -3.50 23.95 4.56
C SER A 149 -2.37 24.56 3.74
N GLN A 150 -1.12 24.10 3.94
CA GLN A 150 0.04 24.56 3.17
C GLN A 150 1.11 23.45 3.11
N VAL A 151 1.78 23.30 1.97
CA VAL A 151 2.94 22.40 1.83
C VAL A 151 4.10 23.15 1.19
N GLU A 152 5.20 23.28 1.91
CA GLU A 152 6.47 23.81 1.43
C GLU A 152 7.40 22.64 1.11
N ILE A 153 7.56 22.35 -0.18
CA ILE A 153 8.38 21.24 -0.67
C ILE A 153 9.05 21.60 -2.00
N ASP A 154 10.32 21.23 -2.13
CA ASP A 154 11.06 21.37 -3.38
C ASP A 154 10.75 20.25 -4.38
N GLY A 155 10.95 20.53 -5.66
CA GLY A 155 10.81 19.56 -6.74
C GLY A 155 9.49 19.69 -7.49
N ARG A 156 9.13 18.64 -8.23
CA ARG A 156 7.98 18.65 -9.15
C ARG A 156 6.80 17.92 -8.53
N TRP A 157 5.98 18.65 -7.79
CA TRP A 157 4.77 18.12 -7.16
C TRP A 157 3.51 18.67 -7.81
N ARG A 158 2.45 17.86 -7.79
CA ARG A 158 1.13 18.20 -8.31
C ARG A 158 0.10 17.90 -7.25
N TYR A 159 -0.95 18.71 -7.21
CA TYR A 159 -2.04 18.58 -6.26
C TYR A 159 -3.25 17.89 -6.89
N GLU A 160 -3.79 16.90 -6.19
CA GLU A 160 -5.06 16.26 -6.51
C GLU A 160 -6.13 16.80 -5.53
N PRO A 161 -7.15 17.54 -6.02
CA PRO A 161 -8.03 18.34 -5.16
C PRO A 161 -9.06 17.57 -4.33
N VAL A 162 -9.54 16.41 -4.78
CA VAL A 162 -10.63 15.67 -4.12
C VAL A 162 -10.11 14.84 -2.96
N GLY A 163 -9.07 14.05 -3.24
CA GLY A 163 -8.29 13.32 -2.26
C GLY A 163 -7.36 14.22 -1.48
N ARG A 164 -7.12 15.48 -1.88
CA ARG A 164 -6.19 16.43 -1.23
C ARG A 164 -4.83 15.81 -0.97
N ALA A 165 -4.23 15.25 -2.01
CA ALA A 165 -2.93 14.58 -1.97
C ALA A 165 -1.94 15.25 -2.91
N LEU A 166 -0.64 15.13 -2.59
CA LEU A 166 0.44 15.58 -3.48
C LEU A 166 1.06 14.36 -4.16
N VAL A 167 1.19 14.44 -5.47
CA VAL A 167 1.79 13.40 -6.33
C VAL A 167 2.98 13.98 -7.10
N GLY A 168 4.06 13.22 -7.17
CA GLY A 168 5.26 13.58 -7.91
C GLY A 168 5.02 13.51 -9.42
N ASP A 169 5.55 14.50 -10.14
CA ASP A 169 5.50 14.59 -11.60
C ASP A 169 6.87 14.33 -12.24
N ARG A 170 6.87 13.68 -13.41
CA ARG A 170 8.08 13.32 -14.19
C ARG A 170 9.16 12.65 -13.33
N GLY A 171 8.77 11.59 -12.62
CA GLY A 171 9.68 10.78 -11.81
C GLY A 171 10.10 11.40 -10.47
N GLN A 172 9.49 12.52 -10.04
CA GLN A 172 9.65 13.01 -8.68
C GLN A 172 9.15 11.97 -7.68
N THR A 173 9.93 11.73 -6.62
CA THR A 173 9.56 10.84 -5.51
C THR A 173 9.86 11.49 -4.18
N THR A 174 9.47 10.84 -3.08
CA THR A 174 9.78 11.23 -1.70
C THR A 174 11.22 10.96 -1.27
N ARG A 175 12.07 10.35 -2.13
CA ARG A 175 13.42 9.94 -1.76
C ARG A 175 14.23 11.13 -1.23
N GLY A 176 14.68 11.03 0.03
CA GLY A 176 15.50 12.06 0.68
C GLY A 176 14.79 13.41 0.84
N ALA A 177 13.46 13.45 0.66
CA ALA A 177 12.71 14.70 0.66
C ALA A 177 12.63 15.28 2.07
N GLN A 178 12.80 16.60 2.17
CA GLN A 178 12.56 17.37 3.37
C GLN A 178 11.52 18.43 3.05
N TYR A 179 10.49 18.54 3.89
CA TYR A 179 9.35 19.40 3.61
C TYR A 179 8.66 19.82 4.89
N LYS A 180 7.91 20.91 4.79
CA LYS A 180 7.11 21.45 5.87
C LYS A 180 5.65 21.48 5.47
N VAL A 181 4.80 21.01 6.37
CA VAL A 181 3.35 20.98 6.19
C VAL A 181 2.72 21.81 7.29
N LYS A 182 1.82 22.72 6.92
CA LYS A 182 0.82 23.22 7.85
C LYS A 182 -0.47 22.45 7.66
N SER A 183 -1.08 22.05 8.76
CA SER A 183 -2.31 21.25 8.77
C SER A 183 -3.23 21.66 9.89
N LEU A 184 -4.50 21.35 9.73
CA LEU A 184 -5.53 21.63 10.72
C LEU A 184 -5.75 20.40 11.59
N VAL A 185 -5.63 20.56 12.91
CA VAL A 185 -6.21 19.64 13.89
C VAL A 185 -7.67 20.04 14.02
N VAL A 186 -8.58 19.20 13.52
CA VAL A 186 -10.02 19.46 13.49
C VAL A 186 -10.66 18.70 14.65
N GLU A 187 -11.33 19.42 15.54
CA GLU A 187 -11.89 18.88 16.79
C GLU A 187 -13.41 19.08 16.80
N PRO A 188 -14.17 18.27 16.04
CA PRO A 188 -15.62 18.34 16.03
C PRO A 188 -16.19 17.75 17.32
N THR A 189 -17.35 18.26 17.74
CA THR A 189 -18.16 17.65 18.80
C THR A 189 -19.03 16.52 18.25
N ALA A 190 -19.44 15.59 19.11
CA ALA A 190 -20.40 14.55 18.75
C ALA A 190 -21.73 15.15 18.28
N GLU A 191 -22.19 16.25 18.89
CA GLU A 191 -23.41 16.95 18.48
C GLU A 191 -23.28 17.53 17.06
N GLN A 192 -22.12 18.11 16.70
CA GLN A 192 -21.89 18.61 15.34
C GLN A 192 -21.92 17.50 14.30
N LEU A 193 -21.37 16.31 14.61
CA LEU A 193 -21.41 15.15 13.72
C LEU A 193 -22.82 14.56 13.61
N ALA A 194 -23.54 14.46 14.73
CA ALA A 194 -24.92 13.96 14.76
C ALA A 194 -25.92 14.88 14.03
N ALA A 195 -25.69 16.19 14.09
CA ALA A 195 -26.50 17.21 13.43
C ALA A 195 -26.01 17.57 12.02
N ALA A 196 -25.05 16.81 11.46
CA ALA A 196 -24.52 17.06 10.12
C ALA A 196 -25.64 17.04 9.07
N PRO A 197 -25.76 18.07 8.22
CA PRO A 197 -26.71 18.06 7.11
C PRO A 197 -26.43 16.94 6.10
N GLU A 198 -27.38 16.74 5.19
CA GLU A 198 -27.18 15.82 4.07
C GLU A 198 -25.99 16.27 3.20
N PRO A 199 -25.09 15.35 2.82
CA PRO A 199 -23.96 15.66 1.96
C PRO A 199 -24.38 16.18 0.56
N PRO A 200 -23.53 16.98 -0.10
CA PRO A 200 -23.75 17.37 -1.49
C PRO A 200 -24.00 16.16 -2.39
N ASP A 201 -24.95 16.32 -3.31
CA ASP A 201 -25.51 15.22 -4.10
C ASP A 201 -24.48 14.51 -4.99
N ASP A 202 -23.52 15.26 -5.54
CA ASP A 202 -22.39 14.76 -6.30
C ASP A 202 -21.43 13.93 -5.43
N LEU A 203 -21.04 14.47 -4.27
CA LEU A 203 -20.21 13.76 -3.29
C LEU A 203 -20.90 12.48 -2.82
N ARG A 204 -22.18 12.56 -2.45
CA ARG A 204 -22.97 11.41 -2.01
C ARG A 204 -23.00 10.33 -3.09
N ARG A 205 -23.35 10.66 -4.34
CA ARG A 205 -23.40 9.69 -5.44
C ARG A 205 -22.06 9.00 -5.70
N GLU A 206 -20.96 9.74 -5.60
CA GLU A 206 -19.62 9.20 -5.87
C GLU A 206 -19.13 8.31 -4.73
N PHE A 207 -19.24 8.78 -3.49
CA PHE A 207 -18.64 8.15 -2.32
C PHE A 207 -19.55 7.18 -1.56
N THR A 208 -20.79 6.97 -2.02
CA THR A 208 -21.66 5.87 -1.55
C THR A 208 -21.76 4.71 -2.54
N LYS A 209 -21.10 4.81 -3.71
CA LYS A 209 -21.18 3.80 -4.75
C LYS A 209 -20.59 2.47 -4.28
N VAL A 210 -21.40 1.42 -4.39
CA VAL A 210 -21.04 0.01 -4.24
C VAL A 210 -21.38 -0.76 -5.52
N PRO A 211 -20.60 -1.79 -5.88
CA PRO A 211 -20.89 -2.61 -7.06
C PRO A 211 -21.90 -3.71 -6.75
N ASP A 212 -22.62 -4.16 -7.79
CA ASP A 212 -23.59 -5.26 -7.70
C ASP A 212 -22.95 -6.60 -7.26
N SER A 213 -21.62 -6.71 -7.39
CA SER A 213 -20.84 -7.88 -6.96
C SER A 213 -20.62 -7.95 -5.44
N LEU A 214 -20.90 -6.87 -4.69
CA LEU A 214 -20.77 -6.84 -3.23
C LEU A 214 -21.86 -7.76 -2.62
N PRO A 215 -21.49 -8.79 -1.83
CA PRO A 215 -22.48 -9.69 -1.24
C PRO A 215 -23.49 -8.94 -0.36
N GLN A 216 -24.77 -9.28 -0.53
CA GLN A 216 -25.89 -8.68 0.22
C GLN A 216 -25.71 -8.77 1.75
N LEU A 217 -25.00 -9.79 2.22
CA LEU A 217 -24.61 -9.97 3.63
C LEU A 217 -23.95 -8.71 4.22
N VAL A 218 -23.16 -7.97 3.44
CA VAL A 218 -22.46 -6.76 3.91
C VAL A 218 -23.49 -5.68 4.29
N ALA A 219 -24.46 -5.42 3.42
CA ALA A 219 -25.52 -4.45 3.66
C ALA A 219 -26.46 -4.90 4.80
N ASP A 220 -26.80 -6.18 4.85
CA ASP A 220 -27.67 -6.73 5.89
C ASP A 220 -27.00 -6.67 7.27
N ARG A 221 -25.69 -6.99 7.35
CA ARG A 221 -24.90 -6.85 8.58
C ARG A 221 -24.78 -5.39 8.98
N ALA A 222 -24.59 -4.47 8.03
CA ALA A 222 -24.52 -3.03 8.33
C ALA A 222 -25.83 -2.54 8.99
N ARG A 223 -26.99 -2.90 8.43
CA ARG A 223 -28.30 -2.58 9.02
C ARG A 223 -28.53 -3.26 10.37
N GLN A 224 -28.05 -4.48 10.55
CA GLN A 224 -28.17 -5.20 11.82
C GLN A 224 -27.36 -4.52 12.93
N VAL A 225 -26.10 -4.22 12.67
CA VAL A 225 -25.17 -3.60 13.62
C VAL A 225 -25.66 -2.21 14.03
N THR A 226 -26.15 -1.44 13.06
CA THR A 226 -26.56 -0.04 13.26
C THR A 226 -28.01 0.12 13.71
N LYS A 227 -28.69 -0.98 14.06
CA LYS A 227 -30.07 -0.94 14.52
C LYS A 227 -30.23 0.01 15.71
N GLY A 228 -31.24 0.87 15.65
CA GLY A 228 -31.55 1.85 16.69
C GLY A 228 -30.67 3.10 16.71
N ALA A 229 -29.74 3.26 15.76
CA ALA A 229 -29.08 4.55 15.54
C ALA A 229 -30.06 5.57 14.94
N GLY A 230 -30.05 6.80 15.45
CA GLY A 230 -30.93 7.90 15.05
C GLY A 230 -30.40 8.74 13.88
N ASN A 231 -29.10 8.68 13.60
CA ASN A 231 -28.45 9.49 12.56
C ASN A 231 -27.21 8.76 11.95
N PRO A 232 -26.66 9.23 10.82
CA PRO A 232 -25.48 8.64 10.18
C PRO A 232 -24.23 8.57 11.07
N TYR A 233 -24.04 9.52 11.99
CA TYR A 233 -22.89 9.52 12.88
C TYR A 233 -22.98 8.38 13.89
N GLU A 234 -24.14 8.19 14.53
CA GLU A 234 -24.38 7.04 15.41
C GLU A 234 -24.25 5.70 14.67
N GLN A 235 -24.66 5.64 13.39
CA GLN A 235 -24.42 4.46 12.57
C GLN A 235 -22.91 4.20 12.39
N ALA A 236 -22.12 5.24 12.11
CA ALA A 236 -20.67 5.14 11.96
C ALA A 236 -19.97 4.68 13.25
N VAL A 237 -20.34 5.25 14.40
CA VAL A 237 -19.81 4.86 15.71
C VAL A 237 -20.15 3.39 16.00
N LYS A 238 -21.39 2.96 15.80
CA LYS A 238 -21.76 1.54 15.98
C LYS A 238 -21.00 0.60 15.06
N LEU A 239 -20.72 1.01 13.82
CA LEU A 239 -19.87 0.23 12.92
C LEU A 239 -18.43 0.14 13.44
N GLN A 240 -17.87 1.23 13.95
CA GLN A 240 -16.55 1.24 14.56
C GLN A 240 -16.49 0.28 15.76
N ASP A 241 -17.40 0.43 16.71
CA ASP A 241 -17.45 -0.36 17.94
C ASP A 241 -17.68 -1.85 17.67
N TYR A 242 -18.49 -2.16 16.65
CA TYR A 242 -18.66 -3.53 16.16
C TYR A 242 -17.35 -4.18 15.74
N PHE A 243 -16.45 -3.44 15.10
CA PHE A 243 -15.15 -3.99 14.71
C PHE A 243 -14.13 -3.94 15.84
N ALA A 244 -14.06 -2.82 16.56
CA ALA A 244 -13.03 -2.54 17.55
C ALA A 244 -13.24 -3.30 18.87
N SER A 245 -14.48 -3.61 19.26
CA SER A 245 -14.78 -4.13 20.60
C SER A 245 -15.86 -5.21 20.63
N ASP A 246 -17.03 -4.98 20.02
CA ASP A 246 -18.22 -5.82 20.28
C ASP A 246 -18.32 -7.07 19.40
N GLY A 247 -17.77 -6.99 18.19
CA GLY A 247 -17.93 -8.04 17.18
C GLY A 247 -17.03 -9.25 17.39
N GLY A 248 -16.08 -9.20 18.34
CA GLY A 248 -15.13 -10.27 18.60
C GLY A 248 -14.15 -10.47 17.44
N PHE A 249 -13.64 -9.38 16.88
CA PHE A 249 -12.62 -9.41 15.84
C PHE A 249 -11.21 -9.42 16.43
N THR A 250 -10.29 -10.09 15.75
CA THR A 250 -8.88 -10.19 16.14
C THR A 250 -7.97 -9.61 15.06
N TYR A 251 -6.96 -8.85 15.50
CA TYR A 251 -5.91 -8.35 14.61
C TYR A 251 -4.84 -9.43 14.37
N ASN A 252 -4.61 -9.78 13.10
CA ASN A 252 -3.59 -10.72 12.66
C ASN A 252 -3.08 -10.38 11.24
N THR A 253 -1.79 -10.09 11.09
CA THR A 253 -1.14 -9.76 9.81
C THR A 253 -0.73 -10.99 8.98
N GLN A 254 -0.80 -12.19 9.56
CA GLN A 254 -0.44 -13.46 8.93
C GLN A 254 -1.62 -14.12 8.21
N VAL A 255 -2.84 -13.57 8.33
CA VAL A 255 -3.97 -14.07 7.54
C VAL A 255 -3.68 -13.90 6.06
N ARG A 256 -4.06 -14.90 5.26
CA ARG A 256 -4.01 -14.77 3.81
C ARG A 256 -4.90 -13.62 3.40
N ALA A 257 -4.35 -12.59 2.75
CA ALA A 257 -5.14 -11.58 2.07
C ALA A 257 -6.09 -12.28 1.10
N GLY A 258 -7.37 -12.35 1.47
CA GLY A 258 -8.38 -12.90 0.60
C GLY A 258 -8.61 -11.93 -0.54
N SER A 259 -8.50 -12.37 -1.79
CA SER A 259 -8.87 -11.57 -2.95
C SER A 259 -10.28 -11.93 -3.46
N GLY A 260 -10.87 -11.02 -4.23
CA GLY A 260 -12.15 -11.24 -4.91
C GLY A 260 -13.39 -10.74 -4.15
N PRO A 261 -14.59 -10.86 -4.77
CA PRO A 261 -15.79 -10.16 -4.31
C PRO A 261 -16.26 -10.55 -2.90
N SER A 262 -15.96 -11.78 -2.49
CA SER A 262 -16.33 -12.31 -1.17
C SER A 262 -15.27 -12.06 -0.09
N ALA A 263 -14.24 -11.24 -0.35
CA ALA A 263 -13.19 -10.97 0.65
C ALA A 263 -13.76 -10.36 1.94
N ILE A 264 -14.64 -9.35 1.80
CA ILE A 264 -15.31 -8.71 2.95
C ILE A 264 -16.24 -9.70 3.66
N GLU A 265 -17.02 -10.48 2.91
CA GLU A 265 -17.89 -11.51 3.49
C GLU A 265 -17.09 -12.55 4.29
N ARG A 266 -15.95 -13.02 3.76
CA ARG A 266 -15.09 -13.97 4.48
C ARG A 266 -14.52 -13.33 5.73
N PHE A 267 -14.03 -12.10 5.66
CA PHE A 267 -13.54 -11.38 6.82
C PHE A 267 -14.62 -11.22 7.91
N LEU A 268 -15.85 -10.84 7.55
CA LEU A 268 -16.98 -10.72 8.48
C LEU A 268 -17.38 -12.06 9.14
N LYS A 269 -17.08 -13.19 8.49
CA LYS A 269 -17.31 -14.54 9.00
C LYS A 269 -16.15 -15.05 9.87
N GLN A 270 -14.91 -14.85 9.41
CA GLN A 270 -13.68 -15.29 10.07
C GLN A 270 -13.36 -14.42 11.29
N LYS A 271 -13.72 -13.14 11.24
CA LYS A 271 -13.46 -12.13 12.26
C LYS A 271 -11.98 -11.97 12.61
N GLU A 272 -11.12 -12.20 11.62
CA GLU A 272 -9.67 -12.13 11.78
C GLU A 272 -9.08 -11.43 10.56
N GLY A 273 -8.27 -10.40 10.79
CA GLY A 273 -7.77 -9.53 9.73
C GLY A 273 -6.71 -8.56 10.22
N PHE A 274 -6.21 -7.72 9.31
CA PHE A 274 -5.36 -6.57 9.64
C PHE A 274 -6.01 -5.28 9.15
N CYS A 275 -5.40 -4.11 9.42
CA CYS A 275 -6.03 -2.79 9.28
C CYS A 275 -6.77 -2.56 7.95
N VAL A 276 -6.28 -3.11 6.84
CA VAL A 276 -6.96 -3.00 5.54
C VAL A 276 -8.30 -3.71 5.52
N HIS A 277 -8.40 -4.90 6.11
CA HIS A 277 -9.66 -5.66 6.18
C HIS A 277 -10.71 -4.90 6.98
N PHE A 278 -10.33 -4.37 8.14
CA PHE A 278 -11.21 -3.56 9.00
C PHE A 278 -11.69 -2.30 8.28
N SER A 279 -10.76 -1.55 7.70
CA SER A 279 -11.07 -0.29 7.01
C SER A 279 -11.92 -0.50 5.76
N PHE A 280 -11.62 -1.52 4.96
CA PHE A 280 -12.39 -1.84 3.75
C PHE A 280 -13.80 -2.32 4.11
N ALA A 281 -13.94 -3.15 5.15
CA ALA A 281 -15.23 -3.64 5.60
C ALA A 281 -16.10 -2.50 6.18
N MET A 282 -15.55 -1.67 7.08
CA MET A 282 -16.27 -0.54 7.65
C MET A 282 -16.69 0.46 6.57
N ALA A 283 -15.78 0.88 5.68
CA ALA A 283 -16.11 1.80 4.60
C ALA A 283 -17.18 1.22 3.67
N SER A 284 -17.11 -0.07 3.33
CA SER A 284 -18.12 -0.72 2.48
C SER A 284 -19.49 -0.77 3.17
N MET A 285 -19.53 -1.11 4.46
CA MET A 285 -20.77 -1.12 5.25
C MET A 285 -21.37 0.29 5.34
N ALA A 286 -20.56 1.31 5.61
CA ALA A 286 -20.97 2.71 5.63
C ALA A 286 -21.60 3.14 4.28
N ARG A 287 -20.96 2.78 3.15
CA ARG A 287 -21.52 3.05 1.81
C ARG A 287 -22.88 2.40 1.59
N THR A 288 -23.08 1.16 2.06
CA THR A 288 -24.39 0.48 1.95
C THR A 288 -25.50 1.12 2.80
N LEU A 289 -25.13 1.92 3.80
CA LEU A 289 -26.05 2.72 4.62
C LEU A 289 -26.29 4.12 4.04
N GLY A 290 -25.65 4.47 2.92
CA GLY A 290 -25.74 5.79 2.30
C GLY A 290 -24.79 6.83 2.90
N ILE A 291 -23.86 6.42 3.77
CA ILE A 291 -22.85 7.30 4.34
C ILE A 291 -21.67 7.40 3.36
N PRO A 292 -21.29 8.59 2.88
CA PRO A 292 -20.15 8.71 1.98
C PRO A 292 -18.87 8.33 2.71
N ALA A 293 -18.11 7.38 2.15
CA ALA A 293 -16.94 6.81 2.80
C ALA A 293 -15.80 6.57 1.81
N ARG A 294 -14.55 6.65 2.28
CA ARG A 294 -13.33 6.28 1.56
C ARG A 294 -12.33 5.65 2.52
N VAL A 295 -11.24 5.09 2.01
CA VAL A 295 -10.19 4.47 2.83
C VAL A 295 -8.89 5.22 2.64
N ALA A 296 -8.36 5.79 3.71
CA ALA A 296 -7.04 6.40 3.70
C ALA A 296 -5.96 5.35 3.98
N VAL A 297 -4.79 5.55 3.36
CA VAL A 297 -3.59 4.74 3.57
C VAL A 297 -2.43 5.67 3.88
N GLY A 298 -1.62 5.28 4.86
CA GLY A 298 -0.51 6.09 5.32
C GLY A 298 0.22 5.44 6.49
N PHE A 299 0.61 6.24 7.47
CA PHE A 299 1.27 5.79 8.69
C PHE A 299 0.57 6.29 9.94
N THR A 300 0.61 5.47 10.99
CA THR A 300 0.37 5.91 12.38
C THR A 300 1.46 6.88 12.85
N PRO A 301 1.31 7.53 14.01
CA PRO A 301 2.24 8.56 14.47
C PRO A 301 3.70 8.14 14.66
N GLY A 302 3.98 6.84 14.74
CA GLY A 302 5.31 6.29 14.99
C GLY A 302 5.70 6.33 16.47
N THR A 303 6.99 6.27 16.75
CA THR A 303 7.55 6.29 18.12
C THR A 303 8.38 7.53 18.37
N ALA A 304 8.29 8.08 19.58
CA ALA A 304 9.10 9.23 19.97
C ALA A 304 10.57 8.84 20.18
N ASP A 305 11.47 9.63 19.62
CA ASP A 305 12.91 9.56 19.85
C ASP A 305 13.33 10.46 21.03
N GLY A 306 14.50 10.18 21.59
CA GLY A 306 15.03 10.91 22.76
C GLY A 306 15.37 12.38 22.50
N ASP A 307 15.40 12.83 21.25
CA ASP A 307 15.65 14.21 20.86
C ASP A 307 14.35 15.01 20.59
N GLY A 308 13.19 14.37 20.77
CA GLY A 308 11.86 14.92 20.55
C GLY A 308 11.38 14.90 19.10
N SER A 309 12.04 14.19 18.18
CA SER A 309 11.39 13.79 16.91
C SER A 309 10.55 12.53 17.06
N MET A 310 9.71 12.28 16.07
CA MET A 310 8.98 11.03 15.91
C MET A 310 9.61 10.24 14.76
N SER A 311 9.96 8.98 15.00
CA SER A 311 10.41 8.02 14.00
C SER A 311 9.21 7.19 13.51
N VAL A 312 9.08 7.05 12.20
CA VAL A 312 8.00 6.29 11.56
C VAL A 312 8.59 5.19 10.69
N GLY A 313 8.33 3.95 11.07
CA GLY A 313 8.82 2.74 10.44
C GLY A 313 7.87 2.15 9.38
N LEU A 314 8.31 1.07 8.76
CA LEU A 314 7.47 0.29 7.83
C LEU A 314 6.32 -0.42 8.57
N ARG A 315 6.49 -0.76 9.86
CA ARG A 315 5.43 -1.37 10.67
C ARG A 315 4.37 -0.38 11.16
N ASP A 316 4.63 0.92 11.02
CA ASP A 316 3.63 1.97 11.26
C ASP A 316 2.68 2.16 10.09
N ALA A 317 2.90 1.45 8.97
CA ALA A 317 2.01 1.52 7.83
C ALA A 317 0.59 1.07 8.22
N HIS A 318 -0.41 1.89 7.89
CA HIS A 318 -1.77 1.70 8.35
C HIS A 318 -2.81 2.15 7.33
N ALA A 319 -4.02 1.62 7.47
CA ALA A 319 -5.18 2.01 6.69
C ALA A 319 -6.35 2.24 7.63
N TRP A 320 -7.10 3.31 7.40
CA TRP A 320 -8.26 3.72 8.20
C TRP A 320 -9.39 4.21 7.29
N PRO A 321 -10.67 4.03 7.67
CA PRO A 321 -11.78 4.63 6.96
C PRO A 321 -11.91 6.12 7.29
N GLU A 322 -12.28 6.91 6.28
CA GLU A 322 -12.74 8.29 6.44
C GLU A 322 -14.21 8.35 5.97
N LEU A 323 -15.10 8.86 6.82
CA LEU A 323 -16.52 9.05 6.53
C LEU A 323 -16.82 10.55 6.46
N TYR A 324 -17.73 10.95 5.56
CA TYR A 324 -18.03 12.35 5.32
C TYR A 324 -19.24 12.83 6.10
N PHE A 325 -19.10 13.94 6.81
CA PHE A 325 -20.17 14.64 7.52
C PHE A 325 -20.18 16.11 7.10
N GLU A 326 -21.23 16.55 6.41
CA GLU A 326 -21.35 17.97 6.02
C GLU A 326 -21.32 18.85 7.27
N GLY A 327 -20.54 19.92 7.24
CA GLY A 327 -20.24 20.73 8.42
C GLY A 327 -18.88 20.44 9.05
N VAL A 328 -18.38 19.21 8.95
CA VAL A 328 -17.08 18.78 9.49
C VAL A 328 -16.11 18.36 8.37
N GLY A 329 -16.62 17.75 7.30
CA GLY A 329 -15.84 17.22 6.18
C GLY A 329 -15.52 15.74 6.35
N TRP A 330 -14.35 15.33 5.85
CA TRP A 330 -13.87 13.95 5.94
C TRP A 330 -13.29 13.66 7.33
N THR A 331 -13.93 12.74 8.05
CA THR A 331 -13.65 12.41 9.44
C THR A 331 -13.09 11.00 9.57
N ARG A 332 -11.95 10.84 10.26
CA ARG A 332 -11.31 9.54 10.51
C ARG A 332 -12.09 8.74 11.55
N PHE A 333 -12.21 7.42 11.32
CA PHE A 333 -12.64 6.42 12.30
C PHE A 333 -11.56 5.34 12.43
N GLU A 334 -11.54 4.60 13.53
CA GLU A 334 -10.59 3.51 13.76
C GLU A 334 -11.29 2.21 14.15
N PRO A 335 -11.66 1.37 13.16
CA PRO A 335 -12.27 0.07 13.42
C PRO A 335 -11.25 -1.02 13.79
N THR A 336 -9.95 -0.74 13.75
CA THR A 336 -8.93 -1.77 13.94
C THR A 336 -8.69 -2.00 15.44
N PRO A 337 -8.94 -3.19 15.99
CA PRO A 337 -8.63 -3.49 17.38
C PRO A 337 -7.14 -3.32 17.67
N SER A 338 -6.82 -2.77 18.85
CA SER A 338 -5.46 -2.66 19.41
C SER A 338 -4.39 -2.00 18.52
N ARG A 339 -4.78 -1.32 17.45
CA ARG A 339 -3.90 -0.58 16.52
C ARG A 339 -4.48 0.79 16.22
N GLY A 340 -3.62 1.80 16.23
CA GLY A 340 -4.04 3.18 16.03
C GLY A 340 -4.73 3.79 17.25
N THR A 341 -5.17 5.03 17.12
CA THR A 341 -5.80 5.80 18.20
C THR A 341 -7.24 6.13 17.83
N VAL A 342 -8.22 5.65 18.61
CA VAL A 342 -9.64 5.99 18.42
C VAL A 342 -9.82 7.48 18.74
N PRO A 343 -10.24 8.30 17.76
CA PRO A 343 -10.45 9.73 18.00
C PRO A 343 -11.50 9.96 19.09
N ASP A 344 -11.32 11.01 19.90
CA ASP A 344 -12.22 11.30 21.02
C ASP A 344 -13.67 11.52 20.55
N TYR A 345 -13.85 12.17 19.39
CA TYR A 345 -15.16 12.43 18.78
C TYR A 345 -15.87 11.19 18.21
N THR A 346 -15.27 10.00 18.25
CA THR A 346 -15.93 8.74 17.85
C THR A 346 -16.16 7.79 19.02
N ARG A 347 -15.85 8.21 20.26
CA ARG A 347 -16.13 7.40 21.44
C ARG A 347 -17.61 7.48 21.79
N SER A 348 -18.20 6.33 22.11
CA SER A 348 -19.59 6.23 22.54
C SER A 348 -19.87 6.94 23.87
N ASP A 349 -18.82 7.26 24.65
CA ASP A 349 -18.91 7.80 26.02
C ASP A 349 -18.60 9.30 26.13
N VAL A 350 -18.72 10.11 25.08
CA VAL A 350 -18.49 11.57 25.25
C VAL A 350 -19.50 12.11 26.27
N PRO A 351 -19.05 12.56 27.47
CA PRO A 351 -19.96 12.98 28.52
C PRO A 351 -20.62 14.28 28.11
N SER A 352 -21.95 14.30 28.12
CA SER A 352 -22.68 15.55 28.31
C SER A 352 -22.19 16.18 29.63
N GLY A 353 -21.86 17.47 29.60
CA GLY A 353 -21.27 18.17 30.74
C GLY A 353 -22.03 18.03 32.07
N ASP A 354 -21.24 18.17 33.14
CA ASP A 354 -21.59 18.32 34.56
C ASP A 354 -22.21 17.11 35.28
N THR A 355 -21.41 16.44 36.13
CA THR A 355 -21.40 16.67 37.59
C THR A 355 -20.29 15.85 38.26
N ASP A 356 -19.52 16.49 39.14
CA ASP A 356 -18.63 15.85 40.10
C ASP A 356 -19.40 14.80 40.93
N ASP A 357 -18.96 13.55 40.89
CA ASP A 357 -19.30 12.53 41.90
C ASP A 357 -17.99 11.90 42.43
N PRO A 358 -17.60 12.19 43.69
CA PRO A 358 -16.33 11.76 44.25
C PRO A 358 -16.48 10.38 44.88
N ASP A 359 -16.66 9.35 44.07
CA ASP A 359 -16.51 7.96 44.53
C ASP A 359 -16.16 7.04 43.35
N THR A 360 -14.89 7.08 42.94
CA THR A 360 -14.26 6.00 42.17
C THR A 360 -12.88 5.74 42.78
N PRO A 361 -12.56 4.51 43.21
CA PRO A 361 -11.35 4.23 43.96
C PRO A 361 -10.12 4.39 43.07
N GLU A 362 -9.16 5.19 43.53
CA GLU A 362 -7.84 5.35 42.92
C GLU A 362 -7.13 3.99 42.77
N PRO A 363 -6.52 3.69 41.61
CA PRO A 363 -5.58 2.59 41.53
C PRO A 363 -4.29 2.98 42.28
N SER A 364 -4.05 2.26 43.37
CA SER A 364 -2.89 2.35 44.24
C SER A 364 -1.56 2.45 43.48
N THR A 365 -0.76 3.41 43.92
CA THR A 365 0.69 3.48 43.75
C THR A 365 1.39 2.20 44.22
N SER A 366 2.47 1.84 43.51
CA SER A 366 3.66 1.11 43.96
C SER A 366 3.89 -0.26 43.28
N SER A 367 4.91 -0.29 42.43
CA SER A 367 6.06 -1.21 42.61
C SER A 367 7.26 -0.68 41.81
N GLU A 368 8.31 -0.31 42.53
CA GLU A 368 9.66 0.00 42.02
C GLU A 368 10.28 -1.19 41.24
N PRO A 369 11.27 -0.94 40.36
CA PRO A 369 11.92 -1.99 39.57
C PRO A 369 12.85 -2.83 40.45
N SER A 370 12.65 -4.16 40.45
CA SER A 370 13.57 -5.10 41.08
C SER A 370 14.79 -5.37 40.19
N THR A 371 15.96 -4.99 40.66
CA THR A 371 17.27 -5.38 40.11
C THR A 371 17.69 -6.74 40.68
N ALA A 372 17.51 -7.83 39.93
CA ALA A 372 18.23 -9.09 40.13
C ALA A 372 18.25 -9.93 38.84
N PRO A 373 19.40 -10.46 38.40
CA PRO A 373 19.51 -11.21 37.14
C PRO A 373 19.00 -12.64 37.31
N SER A 374 18.20 -13.13 36.35
CA SER A 374 17.86 -14.56 36.24
C SER A 374 19.10 -15.35 35.82
N ALA A 375 19.52 -16.26 36.69
CA ALA A 375 20.62 -17.20 36.46
C ALA A 375 20.27 -18.18 35.33
N SER A 376 21.17 -18.32 34.36
CA SER A 376 21.16 -19.39 33.36
C SER A 376 21.74 -20.67 33.96
N ASP A 377 21.13 -21.80 33.62
CA ASP A 377 21.46 -23.15 34.09
C ASP A 377 22.96 -23.51 33.93
N THR A 378 23.66 -23.61 35.06
CA THR A 378 24.98 -24.23 35.16
C THR A 378 24.87 -25.70 35.59
N CYS A 379 25.52 -26.57 34.81
CA CYS A 379 25.63 -28.01 34.98
C CYS A 379 26.09 -28.42 36.42
N PRO A 380 25.45 -29.42 37.06
CA PRO A 380 25.77 -29.85 38.43
C PRO A 380 27.15 -30.52 38.60
N PRO A 381 27.75 -30.51 39.81
CA PRO A 381 29.15 -30.89 40.05
C PRO A 381 29.48 -32.39 39.92
N ASP A 382 28.50 -33.27 39.78
CA ASP A 382 28.70 -34.72 39.90
C ASP A 382 29.02 -35.45 38.58
N GLN A 383 29.03 -34.74 37.44
CA GLN A 383 29.41 -35.33 36.14
C GLN A 383 30.88 -35.12 35.73
N LYS A 384 31.71 -34.53 36.60
CA LYS A 384 33.15 -34.31 36.32
C LYS A 384 34.07 -35.53 36.47
N LYS A 385 33.56 -36.71 36.83
CA LYS A 385 34.39 -37.92 37.02
C LYS A 385 34.19 -39.04 35.99
N GLN A 386 33.35 -38.84 34.98
CA GLN A 386 33.17 -39.82 33.89
C GLN A 386 33.04 -39.11 32.53
N GLY A 387 34.03 -38.28 32.16
CA GLY A 387 34.33 -37.91 30.76
C GLY A 387 33.19 -37.41 29.84
N GLY A 388 32.05 -36.96 30.37
CA GLY A 388 30.80 -36.79 29.62
C GLY A 388 30.49 -35.38 29.12
N CYS A 389 31.46 -34.46 29.06
CA CYS A 389 31.30 -33.15 28.44
C CYS A 389 32.44 -32.87 27.47
N ALA A 390 32.54 -33.70 26.43
CA ALA A 390 33.30 -33.35 25.25
C ALA A 390 32.51 -32.29 24.47
N SER A 391 33.04 -31.07 24.44
CA SER A 391 32.68 -30.09 23.42
C SER A 391 33.09 -30.68 22.07
N ILE A 392 32.13 -31.23 21.33
CA ILE A 392 32.30 -31.47 19.90
C ILE A 392 31.83 -30.19 19.22
N ALA A 393 32.79 -29.33 18.91
CA ALA A 393 32.60 -28.37 17.84
C ALA A 393 32.34 -29.14 16.54
N PRO A 394 31.28 -28.86 15.77
CA PRO A 394 31.33 -29.15 14.36
C PRO A 394 32.20 -28.08 13.72
N ALA A 395 33.46 -28.43 13.46
CA ALA A 395 34.16 -27.89 12.33
C ALA A 395 33.39 -28.33 11.07
N ILE A 396 32.60 -27.43 10.51
CA ILE A 396 32.11 -27.59 9.13
C ILE A 396 33.14 -26.88 8.26
N ALA A 397 34.01 -27.72 7.69
CA ALA A 397 34.85 -27.40 6.56
C ALA A 397 34.00 -26.88 5.40
N GLY A 398 34.58 -25.95 4.63
CA GLY A 398 33.97 -25.38 3.44
C GLY A 398 33.44 -26.45 2.47
N GLY A 399 32.19 -26.25 2.06
CA GLY A 399 31.55 -26.92 0.93
C GLY A 399 31.02 -25.85 -0.01
N SER A 400 31.69 -25.74 -1.14
CA SER A 400 31.37 -24.97 -2.35
C SER A 400 29.91 -24.48 -2.48
N GLY A 401 29.77 -23.18 -2.66
CA GLY A 401 28.60 -22.60 -3.30
C GLY A 401 28.37 -23.26 -4.65
N GLY A 402 27.13 -23.71 -4.89
CA GLY A 402 26.65 -23.94 -6.24
C GLY A 402 26.51 -22.59 -6.92
N GLU A 403 27.61 -22.07 -7.46
CA GLU A 403 27.54 -21.09 -8.54
C GLU A 403 26.64 -21.72 -9.61
N GLY A 404 25.50 -21.08 -9.88
CA GLY A 404 24.81 -21.31 -11.14
C GLY A 404 25.82 -21.16 -12.29
N PRO A 405 25.62 -21.86 -13.43
CA PRO A 405 26.60 -21.84 -14.50
C PRO A 405 26.97 -20.40 -14.83
N PRO A 406 28.27 -20.05 -14.91
CA PRO A 406 28.69 -18.67 -15.07
C PRO A 406 27.99 -18.08 -16.29
N VAL A 407 27.62 -16.80 -16.24
CA VAL A 407 26.89 -16.13 -17.34
C VAL A 407 27.56 -16.38 -18.70
N ALA A 408 28.91 -16.49 -18.72
CA ALA A 408 29.68 -16.86 -19.90
C ALA A 408 29.34 -18.27 -20.48
N MET A 409 29.02 -19.25 -19.64
CA MET A 409 28.57 -20.59 -20.05
C MET A 409 27.15 -20.55 -20.60
N ILE A 410 26.24 -19.77 -20.00
CA ILE A 410 24.89 -19.57 -20.53
C ILE A 410 24.93 -18.87 -21.90
N VAL A 411 25.75 -17.82 -22.03
CA VAL A 411 26.00 -17.11 -23.30
C VAL A 411 26.66 -18.05 -24.31
N GLY A 412 27.61 -18.90 -23.89
CA GLY A 412 28.26 -19.88 -24.74
C GLY A 412 27.29 -20.95 -25.28
N ILE A 413 26.40 -21.45 -24.43
CA ILE A 413 25.35 -22.40 -24.82
C ILE A 413 24.36 -21.74 -25.77
N ALA A 414 23.95 -20.48 -25.51
CA ALA A 414 23.08 -19.73 -26.40
C ALA A 414 23.71 -19.48 -27.78
N LEU A 415 24.99 -19.13 -27.83
CA LEU A 415 25.75 -18.96 -29.07
C LEU A 415 25.91 -20.28 -29.82
N ALA A 416 26.19 -21.38 -29.12
CA ALA A 416 26.29 -22.70 -29.73
C ALA A 416 24.94 -23.16 -30.31
N ALA A 417 23.83 -22.92 -29.59
CA ALA A 417 22.48 -23.22 -30.07
C ALA A 417 22.12 -22.38 -31.30
N LEU A 418 22.46 -21.08 -31.32
CA LEU A 418 22.32 -20.22 -32.49
C LEU A 418 23.16 -20.69 -33.68
N LEU A 419 24.38 -21.17 -33.45
CA LEU A 419 25.26 -21.71 -34.49
C LEU A 419 24.69 -23.00 -35.09
N VAL A 420 24.18 -23.91 -34.26
CA VAL A 420 23.52 -25.15 -34.69
C VAL A 420 22.24 -24.87 -35.47
N LEU A 421 21.48 -23.83 -35.10
CA LEU A 421 20.29 -23.37 -35.84
C LEU A 421 20.64 -22.63 -37.14
N ALA A 422 21.75 -21.90 -37.19
CA ALA A 422 22.19 -21.16 -38.37
C ALA A 422 22.83 -22.06 -39.44
N LEU A 423 23.53 -23.12 -39.04
CA LEU A 423 24.18 -24.08 -39.94
C LEU A 423 23.28 -24.66 -41.06
N PRO A 424 22.03 -25.11 -40.78
CA PRO A 424 21.13 -25.58 -41.84
C PRO A 424 20.53 -24.45 -42.68
N LEU A 425 20.55 -23.20 -42.21
CA LEU A 425 20.01 -22.03 -42.91
C LEU A 425 21.02 -21.37 -43.85
N LEU A 426 22.32 -21.60 -43.65
CA LEU A 426 23.41 -21.10 -44.51
C LEU A 426 23.22 -21.35 -46.02
N PRO A 427 22.91 -22.58 -46.50
CA PRO A 427 22.69 -22.81 -47.93
C PRO A 427 21.44 -22.09 -48.47
N LEU A 428 20.46 -21.80 -47.61
CA LEU A 428 19.23 -21.10 -47.95
C LEU A 428 19.49 -19.59 -48.12
N LEU A 429 20.24 -19.00 -47.17
CA LEU A 429 20.68 -17.60 -47.22
C LEU A 429 21.69 -17.33 -48.34
N TRP A 430 22.55 -18.30 -48.66
CA TRP A 430 23.47 -18.17 -49.79
C TRP A 430 22.73 -18.20 -51.13
N ARG A 431 21.72 -19.06 -51.27
CA ARG A 431 20.85 -19.09 -52.46
C ARG A 431 20.05 -17.80 -52.64
N THR A 432 19.51 -17.21 -51.57
CA THR A 432 18.77 -15.93 -51.67
C THR A 432 19.70 -14.78 -52.03
N ARG A 433 20.91 -14.73 -51.48
CA ARG A 433 21.91 -13.71 -51.83
C ARG A 433 22.36 -13.81 -53.29
N VAL A 434 22.67 -15.01 -53.79
CA VAL A 434 23.02 -15.22 -55.20
C VAL A 434 21.87 -14.82 -56.14
N ARG A 435 20.62 -15.09 -55.72
CA ARG A 435 19.43 -14.70 -56.49
C ARG A 435 19.22 -13.18 -56.49
N ALA A 436 19.45 -12.49 -55.37
CA ALA A 436 19.37 -11.04 -55.28
C ALA A 436 20.45 -10.34 -56.13
N VAL A 437 21.68 -10.86 -56.16
CA VAL A 437 22.77 -10.31 -56.99
C VAL A 437 22.49 -10.51 -58.49
N ARG A 438 21.85 -11.63 -58.88
CA ARG A 438 21.44 -11.86 -60.28
C ARG A 438 20.26 -10.99 -60.72
N LEU A 439 19.36 -10.62 -59.81
CA LEU A 439 18.20 -9.79 -60.12
C LEU A 439 18.47 -8.28 -59.97
N GLY A 440 19.53 -7.90 -59.24
CA GLY A 440 19.96 -6.50 -59.07
C GLY A 440 20.84 -5.94 -60.19
N SER A 441 21.21 -6.76 -61.19
CA SER A 441 22.09 -6.36 -62.31
C SER A 441 21.38 -6.26 -63.67
N GLY A 442 20.03 -6.19 -63.68
CA GLY A 442 19.24 -5.81 -64.86
C GLY A 442 18.95 -4.31 -64.85
N GLY A 443 19.72 -3.55 -65.61
CA GLY A 443 19.84 -2.09 -65.51
C GLY A 443 18.60 -1.27 -65.83
N ARG A 444 18.45 -0.16 -65.09
CA ARG A 444 17.78 1.04 -65.60
C ARG A 444 18.78 1.74 -66.52
N THR A 445 18.49 1.73 -67.82
CA THR A 445 19.26 2.52 -68.78
C THR A 445 18.80 3.98 -68.73
N PRO A 446 19.66 4.96 -69.09
CA PRO A 446 19.31 6.39 -69.09
C PRO A 446 18.14 6.77 -70.01
N ALA A 447 17.68 5.86 -70.87
CA ALA A 447 16.56 6.08 -71.79
C ALA A 447 15.19 6.18 -71.09
N ASP A 448 15.00 5.56 -69.92
CA ASP A 448 13.72 5.60 -69.19
C ASP A 448 13.51 6.90 -68.39
N ALA A 449 14.54 7.76 -68.28
CA ALA A 449 14.45 9.04 -67.58
C ALA A 449 13.91 10.19 -68.46
N ALA A 450 13.77 9.99 -69.78
CA ALA A 450 13.36 11.03 -70.72
C ALA A 450 11.86 11.05 -71.09
N ALA A 451 11.04 10.19 -70.50
CA ALA A 451 9.59 10.13 -70.80
C ALA A 451 8.69 10.91 -69.81
N ARG A 452 9.27 11.82 -69.01
CA ARG A 452 8.49 12.74 -68.16
C ARG A 452 9.08 14.15 -68.17
N THR A 453 8.93 14.81 -69.32
CA THR A 453 8.82 16.27 -69.43
C THR A 453 7.79 16.58 -70.48
#